data_AF-A0A852G4G5-F1
#
_entry.id   AF-A0A852G4G5-F1
#
_cell.length_a   1.000
_cell.length_b   1.000
_cell.length_c   1.000
_cell.angle_alpha   90.00
_cell.angle_beta   90.00
_cell.angle_gamma   90.00
#
_symmetry.space_group_name_H-M   'P 1'
#
loop_
_entity.id
_entity.type
_entity.pdbx_description
1 polymer ?
#
loop_
_entity_poly.entity_id
_entity_poly.type
_entity_poly.pdbx_seq_one_letter_code
_entity_poly.pdbx_strand_id
1 'polypeptide(L)'
;QALKKLKAVCLRLSFGPCISETCTAAVLAYLFMHLPWQWGFILGFVLGAVSPAVVVPSMLILQAGGYGVEKGIPTLLMAAGSIDDILAITGFNTCLGMAFSSGSTLYNVLRGVLEVAVGIAAGGILGMFVRYFPSHDQASLAWKRSYFVLGLSMFAVFGSIYFGFPGSGGLCTLVLAFVAGVGWSDEKREVEKIVAVAWNIFQPFLFGLIGAEVSVTSLRPETVGLCVATLAIALVVRIIATFLMVCFAGFNFKEKVFVSLAWMPKATVQAAIGSLALDTARSHQDEQLEKYGMDVLTVAFLAILITAPIGALAIGLAGPRLLQKAQTNSQEDEKGAEAAEEAEACEPS
;
A
#
# COMPACT_ATOMS: atom_id res chain seq x y z
N GLN A 1 10.14 11.86 16.16
CA GLN A 1 10.42 11.08 17.39
C GLN A 1 9.45 9.92 17.60
N ALA A 2 8.14 10.06 17.32
CA ALA A 2 7.16 8.97 17.44
C ALA A 2 7.54 7.67 16.68
N LEU A 3 7.99 7.77 15.42
CA LEU A 3 8.40 6.62 14.62
C LEU A 3 9.61 5.86 15.21
N LYS A 4 10.55 6.56 15.87
CA LYS A 4 11.72 5.91 16.53
C LYS A 4 11.30 5.03 17.72
N LYS A 5 10.26 5.44 18.46
CA LYS A 5 9.68 4.64 19.57
C LYS A 5 8.85 3.46 19.04
N LEU A 6 8.16 3.64 17.91
CA LEU A 6 7.25 2.62 17.35
C LEU A 6 7.88 1.73 16.26
N LYS A 7 9.18 1.84 15.98
CA LYS A 7 9.85 1.10 14.89
C LYS A 7 9.57 -0.41 14.89
N ALA A 8 9.57 -1.03 16.07
CA ALA A 8 9.32 -2.48 16.21
C ALA A 8 7.83 -2.82 16.06
N VAL A 9 6.92 -1.90 16.41
CA VAL A 9 5.48 -2.06 16.17
C VAL A 9 5.18 -1.88 14.68
N CYS A 10 5.78 -0.87 14.05
CA CYS A 10 5.68 -0.60 12.61
C CYS A 10 6.06 -1.84 11.80
N LEU A 11 7.23 -2.43 12.07
CA LEU A 11 7.68 -3.61 11.34
C LEU A 11 6.78 -4.83 11.57
N ARG A 12 6.30 -5.06 12.80
CA ARG A 12 5.34 -6.15 13.07
C ARG A 12 4.00 -5.95 12.38
N LEU A 13 3.51 -4.71 12.36
CA LEU A 13 2.25 -4.32 11.71
C LEU A 13 2.33 -4.40 10.18
N SER A 14 3.50 -4.14 9.59
CA SER A 14 3.69 -4.27 8.14
C SER A 14 3.82 -5.73 7.69
N PHE A 15 4.62 -6.54 8.40
CA PHE A 15 4.90 -7.91 7.97
C PHE A 15 3.84 -8.92 8.41
N GLY A 16 3.40 -8.86 9.66
CA GLY A 16 2.54 -9.88 10.26
C GLY A 16 1.20 -10.04 9.53
N PRO A 17 0.38 -8.97 9.44
CA PRO A 17 -0.90 -9.01 8.74
C PRO A 17 -0.75 -9.36 7.26
N CYS A 18 0.18 -8.72 6.55
CA CYS A 18 0.43 -8.96 5.13
C CYS A 18 0.73 -10.44 4.86
N ILE A 19 1.73 -11.02 5.53
CA ILE A 19 2.11 -12.43 5.33
C ILE A 19 0.97 -13.37 5.74
N SER A 20 0.31 -13.10 6.86
CA SER A 20 -0.80 -13.96 7.33
C SER A 20 -1.97 -13.98 6.35
N GLU A 21 -2.32 -12.82 5.77
CA GLU A 21 -3.37 -12.72 4.77
C GLU A 21 -2.94 -13.37 3.46
N THR A 22 -1.71 -13.12 3.01
CA THR A 22 -1.15 -13.75 1.80
C THR A 22 -1.15 -15.26 1.90
N CYS A 23 -0.67 -15.84 3.00
CA CYS A 23 -0.67 -17.29 3.19
C CYS A 23 -2.11 -17.84 3.24
N THR A 24 -3.03 -17.15 3.93
CA THR A 24 -4.43 -17.56 4.00
C THR A 24 -5.09 -17.54 2.62
N ALA A 25 -4.95 -16.43 1.89
CA ALA A 25 -5.46 -16.29 0.54
C ALA A 25 -4.85 -17.31 -0.42
N ALA A 26 -3.55 -17.61 -0.32
CA ALA A 26 -2.90 -18.63 -1.16
C ALA A 26 -3.44 -20.04 -0.91
N VAL A 27 -3.65 -20.42 0.36
CA VAL A 27 -4.25 -21.70 0.73
C VAL A 27 -5.70 -21.78 0.23
N LEU A 28 -6.48 -20.72 0.42
CA LEU A 28 -7.87 -20.68 -0.05
C LEU A 28 -7.97 -20.68 -1.58
N ALA A 29 -7.06 -20.01 -2.28
CA ALA A 29 -6.96 -20.03 -3.73
C ALA A 29 -6.68 -21.44 -4.26
N TYR A 30 -5.77 -22.17 -3.60
CA TYR A 30 -5.49 -23.56 -3.94
C TYR A 30 -6.70 -24.47 -3.70
N LEU A 31 -7.41 -24.28 -2.58
CA LEU A 31 -8.55 -25.14 -2.21
C LEU A 31 -9.84 -24.83 -2.96
N PHE A 32 -10.18 -23.55 -3.15
CA PHE A 32 -11.46 -23.11 -3.71
C PHE A 32 -11.40 -22.84 -5.22
N MET A 33 -10.28 -22.31 -5.71
CA MET A 33 -10.13 -21.93 -7.13
C MET A 33 -9.25 -22.92 -7.91
N HIS A 34 -8.69 -23.93 -7.23
CA HIS A 34 -7.76 -24.90 -7.81
C HIS A 34 -6.54 -24.26 -8.50
N LEU A 35 -6.14 -23.07 -8.03
CA LEU A 35 -4.95 -22.38 -8.53
C LEU A 35 -3.69 -23.09 -8.03
N PRO A 36 -2.65 -23.26 -8.88
CA PRO A 36 -1.35 -23.77 -8.42
C PRO A 36 -0.73 -22.81 -7.41
N TRP A 37 0.14 -23.31 -6.53
CA TRP A 37 0.71 -22.56 -5.41
C TRP A 37 1.31 -21.22 -5.81
N GLN A 38 2.01 -21.15 -6.94
CA GLN A 38 2.61 -19.90 -7.45
C GLN A 38 1.54 -18.84 -7.68
N TRP A 39 0.44 -19.20 -8.35
CA TRP A 39 -0.69 -18.31 -8.62
C TRP A 39 -1.52 -18.00 -7.37
N GLY A 40 -1.62 -18.95 -6.43
CA GLY A 40 -2.18 -18.72 -5.11
C GLY A 40 -1.41 -17.65 -4.33
N PHE A 41 -0.06 -17.70 -4.34
CA PHE A 41 0.77 -16.68 -3.71
C PHE A 41 0.74 -15.34 -4.47
N ILE A 42 0.67 -15.35 -5.80
CA ILE A 42 0.42 -14.13 -6.59
C ILE A 42 -0.87 -13.47 -6.08
N LEU A 43 -2.00 -14.20 -6.05
CA LEU A 43 -3.27 -13.69 -5.52
C LEU A 43 -3.13 -13.22 -4.06
N GLY A 44 -2.45 -13.99 -3.23
CA GLY A 44 -2.25 -13.67 -1.84
C GLY A 44 -1.46 -12.37 -1.63
N PHE A 45 -0.46 -12.08 -2.44
CA PHE A 45 0.28 -10.81 -2.37
C PHE A 45 -0.53 -9.64 -2.96
N VAL A 46 -1.36 -9.87 -3.98
CA VAL A 46 -2.33 -8.87 -4.45
C VAL A 46 -3.30 -8.50 -3.32
N LEU A 47 -3.84 -9.49 -2.61
CA LEU A 47 -4.72 -9.24 -1.47
C LEU A 47 -3.98 -8.72 -0.24
N GLY A 48 -2.73 -9.10 -0.02
CA GLY A 48 -1.98 -8.73 1.18
C GLY A 48 -1.68 -7.23 1.31
N ALA A 49 -1.73 -6.47 0.22
CA ALA A 49 -1.44 -5.03 0.19
C ALA A 49 -2.60 -4.18 0.75
N VAL A 50 -2.27 -3.20 1.60
CA VAL A 50 -3.21 -2.11 1.97
C VAL A 50 -3.27 -1.08 0.84
N SER A 51 -4.34 -0.28 0.76
CA SER A 51 -4.33 0.91 -0.11
C SER A 51 -4.00 2.21 0.63
N PRO A 52 -2.86 2.86 0.31
CA PRO A 52 -2.55 4.20 0.81
C PRO A 52 -3.57 5.24 0.39
N ALA A 53 -4.16 5.11 -0.81
CA ALA A 53 -5.11 6.11 -1.32
C ALA A 53 -6.38 6.21 -0.49
N VAL A 54 -6.76 5.15 0.24
CA VAL A 54 -7.88 5.19 1.19
C VAL A 54 -7.37 5.54 2.59
N VAL A 55 -6.30 4.88 3.04
CA VAL A 55 -5.82 5.02 4.42
C VAL A 55 -5.18 6.38 4.68
N VAL A 56 -4.28 6.85 3.81
CA VAL A 56 -3.49 8.07 4.05
C VAL A 56 -4.36 9.32 4.17
N PRO A 57 -5.31 9.62 3.25
CA PRO A 57 -6.17 10.79 3.40
C PRO A 57 -7.00 10.74 4.68
N SER A 58 -7.55 9.58 5.02
CA SER A 58 -8.32 9.42 6.27
C SER A 58 -7.45 9.61 7.51
N MET A 59 -6.20 9.12 7.51
CA MET A 59 -5.26 9.34 8.60
C MET A 59 -4.84 10.81 8.73
N LEU A 60 -4.66 11.52 7.62
CA LEU A 60 -4.36 12.95 7.62
C LEU A 60 -5.52 13.77 8.20
N ILE A 61 -6.76 13.45 7.85
CA ILE A 61 -7.96 14.10 8.42
C ILE A 61 -8.03 13.85 9.93
N LEU A 62 -7.83 12.62 10.38
CA LEU A 62 -7.84 12.28 11.81
C LEU A 62 -6.70 12.97 12.57
N GLN A 63 -5.51 13.03 11.97
CA GLN A 63 -4.35 13.71 12.54
C GLN A 63 -4.59 15.23 12.64
N ALA A 64 -5.19 15.86 11.62
CA ALA A 64 -5.59 17.26 11.66
C ALA A 64 -6.66 17.53 12.73
N GLY A 65 -7.57 16.58 12.96
CA GLY A 65 -8.57 16.62 14.03
C GLY A 65 -8.03 16.31 15.43
N GLY A 66 -6.73 16.02 15.57
CA GLY A 66 -6.09 15.68 16.85
C GLY A 66 -6.33 14.24 17.33
N TYR A 67 -6.93 13.37 16.52
CA TYR A 67 -7.26 12.00 16.94
C TYR A 67 -6.06 11.05 16.85
N GLY A 68 -5.71 10.39 17.96
CA GLY A 68 -4.66 9.38 18.03
C GLY A 68 -3.23 9.92 17.84
N VAL A 69 -3.06 11.24 17.87
CA VAL A 69 -1.79 11.94 17.61
C VAL A 69 -0.79 11.73 18.75
N GLU A 70 -1.26 11.74 20.01
CA GLU A 70 -0.41 11.54 21.20
C GLU A 70 0.34 10.20 21.15
N LYS A 71 -0.35 9.12 20.74
CA LYS A 71 0.23 7.79 20.57
C LYS A 71 0.81 7.55 19.18
N GLY A 72 0.72 8.53 18.28
CA GLY A 72 1.24 8.46 16.91
C GLY A 72 0.58 7.41 16.03
N ILE A 73 -0.70 7.07 16.26
CA ILE A 73 -1.42 6.02 15.51
C ILE A 73 -1.53 6.36 14.01
N PRO A 74 -1.99 7.57 13.60
CA PRO A 74 -2.02 7.94 12.19
C PRO A 74 -0.64 7.85 11.52
N THR A 75 0.41 8.32 12.19
CA THR A 75 1.79 8.25 11.68
C THR A 75 2.29 6.81 11.56
N LEU A 76 1.96 5.95 12.52
CA LEU A 76 2.29 4.53 12.48
C LEU A 76 1.62 3.85 11.28
N LEU A 77 0.32 4.09 11.09
CA LEU A 77 -0.45 3.47 10.00
C LEU A 77 0.06 3.91 8.63
N MET A 78 0.35 5.20 8.44
CA MET A 78 0.93 5.70 7.19
C MET A 78 2.30 5.09 6.90
N ALA A 79 3.19 5.02 7.90
CA ALA A 79 4.52 4.46 7.72
C ALA A 79 4.51 2.93 7.52
N ALA A 80 3.71 2.21 8.30
CA ALA A 80 3.60 0.77 8.19
C ALA A 80 2.95 0.36 6.86
N GLY A 81 2.05 1.18 6.31
CA GLY A 81 1.35 0.91 5.06
C GLY A 81 2.31 0.97 3.88
N SER A 82 3.24 1.94 3.87
CA SER A 82 4.28 1.98 2.85
C SER A 82 5.20 0.75 2.87
N ILE A 83 5.53 0.22 4.05
CA ILE A 83 6.36 -0.99 4.16
C ILE A 83 5.56 -2.25 3.76
N ASP A 84 4.28 -2.31 4.13
CA ASP A 84 3.33 -3.37 3.72
C ASP A 84 3.24 -3.45 2.19
N ASP A 85 3.08 -2.30 1.52
CA ASP A 85 3.05 -2.22 0.05
C ASP A 85 4.36 -2.66 -0.60
N ILE A 86 5.51 -2.25 -0.05
CA ILE A 86 6.83 -2.70 -0.53
C ILE A 86 6.92 -4.23 -0.46
N LEU A 87 6.53 -4.80 0.68
CA LEU A 87 6.55 -6.25 0.89
C LEU A 87 5.62 -6.95 -0.09
N ALA A 88 4.38 -6.46 -0.24
CA ALA A 88 3.37 -7.06 -1.11
C ALA A 88 3.76 -6.99 -2.59
N ILE A 89 4.21 -5.84 -3.07
CA ILE A 89 4.65 -5.66 -4.47
C ILE A 89 5.90 -6.51 -4.76
N THR A 90 6.86 -6.54 -3.83
CA THR A 90 8.07 -7.37 -3.99
C THR A 90 7.72 -8.86 -4.02
N GLY A 91 6.87 -9.31 -3.09
CA GLY A 91 6.40 -10.70 -3.03
C GLY A 91 5.63 -11.10 -4.28
N PHE A 92 4.70 -10.25 -4.73
CA PHE A 92 3.95 -10.44 -5.98
C PHE A 92 4.90 -10.61 -7.17
N ASN A 93 5.84 -9.68 -7.36
CA ASN A 93 6.78 -9.72 -8.48
C ASN A 93 7.70 -10.95 -8.43
N THR A 94 8.11 -11.37 -7.23
CA THR A 94 8.90 -12.59 -7.05
C THR A 94 8.10 -13.83 -7.47
N CYS A 95 6.84 -13.93 -7.04
CA CYS A 95 5.95 -15.02 -7.41
C CYS A 95 5.60 -15.01 -8.91
N LEU A 96 5.44 -13.83 -9.51
CA LEU A 96 5.22 -13.65 -10.93
C LEU A 96 6.43 -14.15 -11.75
N GLY A 97 7.64 -13.71 -11.40
CA GLY A 97 8.86 -14.20 -12.05
C GLY A 97 9.03 -15.72 -11.92
N MET A 98 8.67 -16.30 -10.77
CA MET A 98 8.65 -17.76 -10.58
C MET A 98 7.60 -18.46 -11.44
N ALA A 99 6.39 -17.91 -11.57
CA ALA A 99 5.30 -18.51 -12.33
C ALA A 99 5.60 -18.61 -13.83
N PHE A 100 6.35 -17.64 -14.39
CA PHE A 100 6.69 -17.57 -15.81
C PHE A 100 8.13 -18.03 -16.12
N SER A 101 8.75 -18.77 -15.20
CA SER A 101 10.11 -19.28 -15.38
C SER A 101 10.15 -20.73 -15.83
N SER A 102 10.72 -20.96 -17.02
CA SER A 102 10.79 -22.26 -17.69
C SER A 102 12.04 -23.07 -17.27
N GLY A 103 12.23 -23.30 -15.96
CA GLY A 103 13.37 -24.08 -15.44
C GLY A 103 13.02 -24.98 -14.27
N SER A 104 14.04 -25.60 -13.67
CA SER A 104 13.89 -26.40 -12.44
C SER A 104 13.42 -25.52 -11.28
N THR A 105 12.79 -26.11 -10.26
CA THR A 105 12.30 -25.36 -9.07
C THR A 105 13.38 -24.47 -8.45
N LEU A 106 14.64 -24.93 -8.43
CA LEU A 106 15.77 -24.14 -7.93
C LEU A 106 16.12 -22.95 -8.85
N TYR A 107 16.09 -23.15 -10.17
CA TYR A 107 16.30 -22.08 -11.14
C TYR A 107 15.20 -21.01 -11.04
N ASN A 108 13.95 -21.43 -10.85
CA ASN A 108 12.81 -20.53 -10.73
C ASN A 108 12.91 -19.65 -9.47
N VAL A 109 13.28 -20.24 -8.33
CA VAL A 109 13.55 -19.48 -7.09
C VAL A 109 14.71 -18.52 -7.29
N LEU A 110 15.81 -18.98 -7.93
CA LEU A 110 16.98 -18.14 -8.16
C LEU A 110 16.68 -16.98 -9.12
N ARG A 111 15.84 -17.20 -10.14
CA ARG A 111 15.35 -16.14 -11.04
C ARG A 111 14.45 -15.14 -10.32
N GLY A 112 13.54 -15.59 -9.46
CA GLY A 112 12.74 -14.68 -8.63
C GLY A 112 13.60 -13.76 -7.75
N VAL A 113 14.62 -14.33 -7.08
CA VAL A 113 15.59 -13.54 -6.30
C VAL A 113 16.40 -12.60 -7.19
N LEU A 114 16.80 -13.05 -8.38
CA LEU A 114 17.51 -12.22 -9.36
C LEU A 114 16.65 -11.04 -9.83
N GLU A 115 15.37 -11.24 -10.12
CA GLU A 115 14.45 -10.16 -10.51
C GLU A 115 14.32 -9.09 -9.44
N VAL A 116 14.23 -9.50 -8.17
CA VAL A 116 14.24 -8.58 -7.02
C VAL A 116 15.56 -7.83 -6.94
N ALA A 117 16.69 -8.54 -7.07
CA ALA A 117 18.01 -7.92 -7.02
C ALA A 117 18.22 -6.91 -8.16
N VAL A 118 17.82 -7.25 -9.38
CA VAL A 118 17.87 -6.38 -10.56
C VAL A 118 16.97 -5.16 -10.37
N GLY A 119 15.74 -5.34 -9.87
CA GLY A 119 14.82 -4.24 -9.59
C GLY A 119 15.38 -3.26 -8.56
N ILE A 120 15.94 -3.76 -7.46
CA ILE A 120 16.57 -2.94 -6.42
C ILE A 120 17.83 -2.24 -6.96
N ALA A 121 18.70 -2.95 -7.68
CA ALA A 121 19.94 -2.38 -8.21
C ALA A 121 19.65 -1.30 -9.26
N ALA A 122 18.80 -1.59 -10.25
CA ALA A 122 18.42 -0.65 -11.30
C ALA A 122 17.68 0.56 -10.71
N GLY A 123 16.71 0.34 -9.81
CA GLY A 123 15.99 1.41 -9.14
C GLY A 123 16.90 2.26 -8.27
N GLY A 124 17.86 1.65 -7.59
CA GLY A 124 18.88 2.36 -6.81
C GLY A 124 19.78 3.24 -7.69
N ILE A 125 20.26 2.72 -8.81
CA ILE A 125 21.10 3.47 -9.77
C ILE A 125 20.32 4.63 -10.36
N LEU A 126 19.12 4.39 -10.87
CA LEU A 126 18.27 5.42 -11.47
C LEU A 126 17.81 6.45 -10.43
N GLY A 127 17.47 6.01 -9.22
CA GLY A 127 17.10 6.89 -8.12
C GLY A 127 18.26 7.78 -7.67
N MET A 128 19.49 7.24 -7.60
CA MET A 128 20.70 8.03 -7.33
C MET A 128 20.98 9.03 -8.46
N PHE A 129 20.77 8.63 -9.72
CA PHE A 129 20.87 9.55 -10.86
C PHE A 129 19.89 10.72 -10.71
N VAL A 130 18.61 10.45 -10.46
CA VAL A 130 17.56 11.48 -10.31
C VAL A 130 17.74 12.32 -9.03
N ARG A 131 18.39 11.76 -8.01
CA ARG A 131 18.73 12.50 -6.80
C ARG A 131 19.69 13.65 -7.08
N TYR A 132 20.76 13.40 -7.85
CA TYR A 132 21.79 14.40 -8.15
C TYR A 132 21.51 15.19 -9.43
N PHE A 133 20.79 14.60 -10.37
CA PHE A 133 20.43 15.22 -11.65
C PHE A 133 18.90 15.45 -11.71
N PRO A 134 18.42 16.68 -11.98
CA PRO A 134 19.14 17.90 -12.36
C PRO A 134 19.81 18.59 -11.16
N SER A 135 20.92 19.31 -11.42
CA SER A 135 21.65 20.08 -10.42
C SER A 135 20.80 21.22 -9.85
N HIS A 136 21.08 21.62 -8.60
CA HIS A 136 20.33 22.66 -7.88
C HIS A 136 20.32 24.02 -8.58
N ASP A 137 21.27 24.26 -9.48
CA ASP A 137 21.42 25.52 -10.21
C ASP A 137 20.41 25.68 -11.37
N GLN A 138 19.59 24.67 -11.65
CA GLN A 138 18.67 24.70 -12.77
C GLN A 138 17.29 25.28 -12.41
N ALA A 139 16.80 26.19 -13.25
CA ALA A 139 15.42 26.67 -13.18
C ALA A 139 14.42 25.51 -13.37
N SER A 140 13.25 25.60 -12.72
CA SER A 140 12.16 24.61 -12.75
C SER A 140 12.55 23.19 -12.28
N LEU A 141 13.40 23.11 -11.25
CA LEU A 141 13.97 21.87 -10.72
C LEU A 141 12.91 20.80 -10.39
N ALA A 142 11.80 21.19 -9.74
CA ALA A 142 10.71 20.28 -9.37
C ALA A 142 10.04 19.63 -10.60
N TRP A 143 9.80 20.40 -11.67
CA TRP A 143 9.21 19.89 -12.91
C TRP A 143 10.12 18.89 -13.62
N LYS A 144 11.42 19.22 -13.73
CA LYS A 144 12.40 18.32 -14.34
C LYS A 144 12.55 17.03 -13.54
N ARG A 145 12.68 17.11 -12.21
CA ARG A 145 12.75 15.93 -11.32
C ARG A 145 11.49 15.08 -11.45
N SER A 146 10.31 15.70 -11.49
CA SER A 146 9.04 14.99 -11.69
C SER A 146 8.99 14.25 -13.03
N TYR A 147 9.41 14.92 -14.11
CA TYR A 147 9.47 14.31 -15.44
C TYR A 147 10.44 13.12 -15.48
N PHE A 148 11.62 13.25 -14.87
CA PHE A 148 12.57 12.14 -14.78
C PHE A 148 12.04 10.98 -13.95
N VAL A 149 11.39 11.23 -12.79
CA VAL A 149 10.79 10.17 -11.99
C VAL A 149 9.73 9.42 -12.79
N LEU A 150 8.79 10.13 -13.42
CA LEU A 150 7.72 9.50 -14.20
C LEU A 150 8.25 8.79 -15.45
N GLY A 151 9.11 9.46 -16.23
CA GLY A 151 9.67 8.93 -17.47
C GLY A 151 10.56 7.72 -17.25
N LEU A 152 11.46 7.77 -16.26
CA LEU A 152 12.30 6.61 -15.91
C LEU A 152 11.49 5.48 -15.28
N SER A 153 10.40 5.79 -14.57
CA SER A 153 9.49 4.76 -14.05
C SER A 153 8.78 4.03 -15.19
N MET A 154 8.27 4.74 -16.19
CA MET A 154 7.69 4.12 -17.40
C MET A 154 8.75 3.29 -18.14
N PHE A 155 9.94 3.85 -18.35
CA PHE A 155 11.04 3.14 -18.98
C PHE A 155 11.41 1.85 -18.23
N ALA A 156 11.45 1.88 -16.89
CA ALA A 156 11.74 0.71 -16.08
C ALA A 156 10.68 -0.38 -16.24
N VAL A 157 9.38 -0.02 -16.24
CA VAL A 157 8.29 -1.00 -16.42
C VAL A 157 8.36 -1.64 -17.80
N PHE A 158 8.33 -0.84 -18.88
CA PHE A 158 8.35 -1.38 -20.24
C PHE A 158 9.68 -2.06 -20.59
N GLY A 159 10.80 -1.51 -20.12
CA GLY A 159 12.12 -2.09 -20.30
C GLY A 159 12.25 -3.45 -19.61
N SER A 160 11.70 -3.60 -18.40
CA SER A 160 11.75 -4.88 -17.67
C SER A 160 11.04 -6.02 -18.41
N ILE A 161 9.92 -5.70 -19.09
CA ILE A 161 9.19 -6.66 -19.93
C ILE A 161 10.05 -7.04 -21.15
N TYR A 162 10.66 -6.06 -21.81
CA TYR A 162 11.52 -6.28 -22.97
C TYR A 162 12.77 -7.13 -22.64
N PHE A 163 13.41 -6.89 -21.49
CA PHE A 163 14.58 -7.65 -21.02
C PHE A 163 14.23 -9.02 -20.40
N GLY A 164 12.95 -9.40 -20.35
CA GLY A 164 12.51 -10.70 -19.85
C GLY A 164 12.49 -10.84 -18.33
N PHE A 165 12.43 -9.72 -17.59
CA PHE A 165 12.36 -9.66 -16.13
C PHE A 165 11.14 -8.85 -15.67
N PRO A 166 9.90 -9.27 -15.99
CA PRO A 166 8.70 -8.46 -15.77
C PRO A 166 8.46 -8.10 -14.30
N GLY A 167 8.90 -8.94 -13.34
CA GLY A 167 8.80 -8.62 -11.91
C GLY A 167 9.72 -7.49 -11.46
N SER A 168 10.80 -7.19 -12.20
CA SER A 168 11.78 -6.17 -11.79
C SER A 168 11.28 -4.73 -12.00
N GLY A 169 10.37 -4.51 -12.97
CA GLY A 169 9.94 -3.18 -13.38
C GLY A 169 9.25 -2.40 -12.26
N GLY A 170 8.21 -2.97 -11.66
CA GLY A 170 7.46 -2.33 -10.57
C GLY A 170 8.31 -2.10 -9.31
N LEU A 171 9.25 -3.01 -9.00
CA LEU A 171 10.17 -2.82 -7.89
C LEU A 171 11.18 -1.69 -8.17
N CYS A 172 11.67 -1.61 -9.41
CA CYS A 172 12.57 -0.56 -9.85
C CYS A 172 11.93 0.83 -9.71
N THR A 173 10.66 1.01 -10.10
CA THR A 173 9.97 2.31 -9.96
C THR A 173 9.83 2.74 -8.50
N LEU A 174 9.51 1.79 -7.60
CA LEU A 174 9.38 2.05 -6.18
C LEU A 174 10.73 2.48 -5.57
N VAL A 175 11.78 1.71 -5.82
CA VAL A 175 13.12 2.01 -5.29
C VAL A 175 13.66 3.31 -5.88
N LEU A 176 13.43 3.57 -7.17
CA LEU A 176 13.79 4.82 -7.83
C LEU A 176 13.15 6.02 -7.13
N ALA A 177 11.83 6.00 -6.94
CA ALA A 177 11.11 7.10 -6.30
C ALA A 177 11.54 7.31 -4.85
N PHE A 178 11.77 6.22 -4.10
CA PHE A 178 12.24 6.27 -2.73
C PHE A 178 13.64 6.88 -2.62
N VAL A 179 14.61 6.36 -3.38
CA VAL A 179 16.02 6.81 -3.33
C VAL A 179 16.15 8.25 -3.81
N ALA A 180 15.40 8.63 -4.85
CA ALA A 180 15.34 10.01 -5.32
C ALA A 180 14.81 10.94 -4.21
N GLY A 181 13.70 10.57 -3.57
CA GLY A 181 13.03 11.38 -2.56
C GLY A 181 13.78 11.54 -1.22
N VAL A 182 14.74 10.67 -0.90
CA VAL A 182 15.57 10.78 0.33
C VAL A 182 16.52 11.97 0.27
N GLY A 183 16.93 12.39 -0.93
CA GLY A 183 17.87 13.49 -1.11
C GLY A 183 17.25 14.89 -1.24
N TRP A 184 15.92 14.98 -1.30
CA TRP A 184 15.19 16.23 -1.57
C TRP A 184 14.59 16.79 -0.28
N SER A 185 14.72 18.10 -0.06
CA SER A 185 14.13 18.77 1.10
C SER A 185 12.75 19.32 0.73
N ASP A 186 12.65 20.62 0.51
CA ASP A 186 11.39 21.30 0.14
C ASP A 186 10.95 20.92 -1.28
N GLU A 187 11.88 20.56 -2.17
CA GLU A 187 11.52 20.16 -3.53
C GLU A 187 10.71 18.88 -3.57
N LYS A 188 10.84 18.03 -2.54
CA LYS A 188 10.04 16.81 -2.41
C LYS A 188 8.55 17.11 -2.43
N ARG A 189 8.11 18.17 -1.72
CA ARG A 189 6.70 18.58 -1.67
C ARG A 189 6.20 19.07 -3.01
N GLU A 190 7.04 19.81 -3.75
CA GLU A 190 6.67 20.30 -5.07
C GLU A 190 6.61 19.18 -6.12
N VAL A 191 7.55 18.23 -6.09
CA VAL A 191 7.49 17.03 -6.93
C VAL A 191 6.25 16.19 -6.61
N GLU A 192 5.94 16.00 -5.33
CA GLU A 192 4.74 15.29 -4.89
C GLU A 192 3.46 15.92 -5.44
N LYS A 193 3.34 17.27 -5.42
CA LYS A 193 2.20 17.98 -6.02
C LYS A 193 2.07 17.71 -7.52
N ILE A 194 3.17 17.74 -8.27
CA ILE A 194 3.16 17.51 -9.72
C ILE A 194 2.76 16.06 -10.03
N VAL A 195 3.32 15.10 -9.30
CA VAL A 195 2.96 13.68 -9.42
C VAL A 195 1.50 13.44 -9.01
N ALA A 196 0.99 14.15 -8.00
CA ALA A 196 -0.41 14.08 -7.60
C ALA A 196 -1.37 14.59 -8.69
N VAL A 197 -0.99 15.64 -9.43
CA VAL A 197 -1.76 16.10 -10.60
C VAL A 197 -1.80 15.01 -11.68
N ALA A 198 -0.66 14.38 -11.99
CA ALA A 198 -0.64 13.27 -12.92
C ALA A 198 -1.52 12.10 -12.43
N TRP A 199 -1.46 11.76 -11.14
CA TRP A 199 -2.33 10.76 -10.53
C TRP A 199 -3.82 11.10 -10.66
N ASN A 200 -4.23 12.35 -10.43
CA ASN A 200 -5.63 12.77 -10.60
C ASN A 200 -6.14 12.58 -12.03
N ILE A 201 -5.26 12.69 -13.04
CA ILE A 201 -5.59 12.42 -14.44
C ILE A 201 -5.70 10.93 -14.70
N PHE A 202 -4.74 10.12 -14.24
CA PHE A 202 -4.66 8.69 -14.54
C PHE A 202 -5.54 7.80 -13.65
N GLN A 203 -5.89 8.23 -12.44
CA GLN A 203 -6.69 7.47 -11.49
C GLN A 203 -8.05 7.03 -12.09
N PRO A 204 -8.85 7.91 -12.75
CA PRO A 204 -10.09 7.50 -13.39
C PRO A 204 -9.88 6.47 -14.51
N PHE A 205 -8.80 6.60 -15.30
CA PHE A 205 -8.48 5.63 -16.35
C PHE A 205 -8.11 4.27 -15.76
N LEU A 206 -7.29 4.23 -14.71
CA LEU A 206 -6.89 2.97 -14.06
C LEU A 206 -8.12 2.19 -13.57
N PHE A 207 -8.96 2.82 -12.74
CA PHE A 207 -10.15 2.15 -12.20
C PHE A 207 -11.22 1.89 -13.26
N GLY A 208 -11.37 2.78 -14.25
CA GLY A 208 -12.30 2.61 -15.36
C GLY A 208 -11.93 1.44 -16.27
N LEU A 209 -10.65 1.31 -16.63
CA LEU A 209 -10.15 0.21 -17.47
C LEU A 209 -10.24 -1.13 -16.76
N ILE A 210 -9.91 -1.21 -15.47
CA ILE A 210 -10.05 -2.44 -14.70
C ILE A 210 -11.53 -2.86 -14.61
N GLY A 211 -12.43 -1.90 -14.42
CA GLY A 211 -13.86 -2.15 -14.44
C GLY A 211 -14.36 -2.62 -15.81
N ALA A 212 -13.76 -2.13 -16.91
CA ALA A 212 -14.08 -2.56 -18.27
C ALA A 212 -13.52 -3.95 -18.60
N GLU A 213 -12.36 -4.32 -18.05
CA GLU A 213 -11.71 -5.61 -18.26
C GLU A 213 -12.49 -6.75 -17.58
N VAL A 214 -13.12 -6.49 -16.43
CA VAL A 214 -13.90 -7.50 -15.70
C VAL A 214 -15.33 -7.57 -16.24
N SER A 215 -15.57 -8.57 -17.09
CA SER A 215 -16.91 -8.88 -17.60
C SER A 215 -17.77 -9.58 -16.53
N VAL A 216 -18.67 -8.84 -15.89
CA VAL A 216 -19.62 -9.38 -14.88
C VAL A 216 -20.52 -10.47 -15.47
N THR A 217 -20.84 -10.40 -16.77
CA THR A 217 -21.65 -11.41 -17.47
C THR A 217 -20.92 -12.73 -17.71
N SER A 218 -19.59 -12.70 -17.73
CA SER A 218 -18.74 -13.89 -17.92
C SER A 218 -18.44 -14.61 -16.60
N LEU A 219 -18.70 -13.95 -15.46
CA LEU A 219 -18.45 -14.48 -14.13
C LEU A 219 -19.62 -15.37 -13.69
N ARG A 220 -19.36 -16.67 -13.59
CA ARG A 220 -20.31 -17.61 -12.98
C ARG A 220 -20.57 -17.19 -11.52
N PRO A 221 -21.83 -17.11 -11.06
CA PRO A 221 -22.15 -16.72 -9.69
C PRO A 221 -21.45 -17.56 -8.62
N GLU A 222 -21.25 -18.86 -8.89
CA GLU A 222 -20.51 -19.77 -8.02
C GLU A 222 -19.05 -19.35 -7.84
N THR A 223 -18.37 -18.98 -8.93
CA THR A 223 -16.97 -18.51 -8.90
C THR A 223 -16.87 -17.19 -8.15
N VAL A 224 -17.80 -16.26 -8.36
CA VAL A 224 -17.87 -15.00 -7.59
C VAL A 224 -18.06 -15.27 -6.10
N GLY A 225 -18.93 -16.21 -5.74
CA GLY A 225 -19.14 -16.63 -4.35
C GLY A 225 -17.85 -17.14 -3.69
N LEU A 226 -17.07 -17.97 -4.40
CA LEU A 226 -15.78 -18.48 -3.93
C LEU A 226 -14.73 -17.35 -3.79
N CYS A 227 -14.71 -16.40 -4.72
CA CYS A 227 -13.85 -15.20 -4.64
C CYS A 227 -14.19 -14.36 -3.40
N VAL A 228 -15.47 -14.07 -3.17
CA VAL A 228 -15.92 -13.29 -2.01
C VAL A 228 -15.65 -14.04 -0.71
N ALA A 229 -15.87 -15.36 -0.66
CA ALA A 229 -15.54 -16.18 0.50
C ALA A 229 -14.03 -16.15 0.81
N THR A 230 -13.19 -16.28 -0.22
CA THR A 230 -11.72 -16.19 -0.09
C THR A 230 -11.31 -14.84 0.50
N LEU A 231 -11.84 -13.75 -0.06
CA LEU A 231 -11.59 -12.39 0.42
C LEU A 231 -12.05 -12.20 1.87
N ALA A 232 -13.25 -12.65 2.22
CA ALA A 232 -13.82 -12.48 3.55
C ALA A 232 -13.00 -13.22 4.61
N ILE A 233 -12.62 -14.48 4.37
CA ILE A 233 -11.81 -15.26 5.30
C ILE A 233 -10.41 -14.66 5.45
N ALA A 234 -9.78 -14.30 4.33
CA ALA A 234 -8.45 -13.66 4.34
C ALA A 234 -8.48 -12.34 5.14
N LEU A 235 -9.52 -11.51 4.95
CA LEU A 235 -9.70 -10.27 5.69
C LEU A 235 -9.92 -10.49 7.19
N VAL A 236 -10.69 -11.50 7.58
CA VAL A 236 -10.87 -11.85 9.00
C VAL A 236 -9.54 -12.24 9.64
N VAL A 237 -8.74 -13.08 8.97
CA VAL A 237 -7.40 -13.44 9.45
C VAL A 237 -6.52 -12.19 9.54
N ARG A 238 -6.57 -11.29 8.56
CA ARG A 238 -5.83 -10.01 8.60
C ARG A 238 -6.20 -9.18 9.81
N ILE A 239 -7.49 -9.04 10.13
CA ILE A 239 -7.97 -8.27 11.29
C ILE A 239 -7.45 -8.89 12.60
N ILE A 240 -7.53 -10.22 12.73
CA ILE A 240 -7.03 -10.94 13.91
C ILE A 240 -5.52 -10.78 14.03
N ALA A 241 -4.76 -11.00 12.96
CA ALA A 241 -3.31 -10.85 12.94
C ALA A 241 -2.89 -9.42 13.27
N THR A 242 -3.58 -8.41 12.71
CA THR A 242 -3.33 -7.00 13.00
C THR A 242 -3.52 -6.72 14.49
N PHE A 243 -4.64 -7.16 15.06
CA PHE A 243 -4.93 -7.00 16.49
C PHE A 243 -3.83 -7.62 17.37
N LEU A 244 -3.38 -8.83 17.04
CA LEU A 244 -2.30 -9.51 17.76
C LEU A 244 -0.96 -8.77 17.64
N MET A 245 -0.62 -8.26 16.46
CA MET A 245 0.65 -7.56 16.23
C MET A 245 0.74 -6.24 16.99
N VAL A 246 -0.39 -5.58 17.27
CA VAL A 246 -0.45 -4.34 18.05
C VAL A 246 -0.65 -4.55 19.56
N CYS A 247 -0.83 -5.78 20.04
CA CYS A 247 -1.12 -6.05 21.45
C CYS A 247 -0.05 -5.54 22.43
N PHE A 248 1.22 -5.53 22.01
CA PHE A 248 2.37 -5.09 22.82
C PHE A 248 2.84 -3.65 22.48
N ALA A 249 1.98 -2.83 21.88
CA ALA A 249 2.34 -1.47 21.49
C ALA A 249 2.01 -0.39 22.54
N GLY A 250 1.37 -0.76 23.66
CA GLY A 250 0.87 0.21 24.65
C GLY A 250 -0.44 0.90 24.24
N PHE A 251 -1.14 0.35 23.24
CA PHE A 251 -2.45 0.83 22.81
C PHE A 251 -3.59 0.31 23.69
N ASN A 252 -4.64 1.11 23.82
CA ASN A 252 -5.88 0.74 24.49
C ASN A 252 -6.67 -0.22 23.59
N PHE A 253 -7.60 -0.99 24.16
CA PHE A 253 -8.42 -1.94 23.38
C PHE A 253 -9.14 -1.26 22.20
N LYS A 254 -9.73 -0.07 22.42
CA LYS A 254 -10.39 0.73 21.37
C LYS A 254 -9.43 1.09 20.23
N GLU A 255 -8.20 1.48 20.54
CA GLU A 255 -7.18 1.84 19.55
C GLU A 255 -6.68 0.62 18.77
N LYS A 256 -6.56 -0.55 19.42
CA LYS A 256 -6.21 -1.81 18.75
C LYS A 256 -7.27 -2.21 17.73
N VAL A 257 -8.54 -2.07 18.09
CA VAL A 257 -9.67 -2.29 17.18
C VAL A 257 -9.63 -1.30 16.02
N PHE A 258 -9.41 0.00 16.30
CA PHE A 258 -9.28 1.00 15.25
C PHE A 258 -8.16 0.68 14.26
N VAL A 259 -6.96 0.35 14.74
CA VAL A 259 -5.82 -0.01 13.87
C VAL A 259 -6.16 -1.23 13.00
N SER A 260 -6.85 -2.22 13.57
CA SER A 260 -7.26 -3.42 12.82
C SER A 260 -8.28 -3.12 11.72
N LEU A 261 -9.25 -2.23 11.99
CA LEU A 261 -10.23 -1.79 10.99
C LEU A 261 -9.61 -0.88 9.92
N ALA A 262 -8.66 -0.02 10.30
CA ALA A 262 -7.95 0.85 9.39
C ALA A 262 -7.05 0.08 8.41
N TRP A 263 -6.69 -1.16 8.72
CA TRP A 263 -5.85 -2.03 7.89
C TRP A 263 -6.63 -2.88 6.87
N MET A 264 -7.95 -2.70 6.77
CA MET A 264 -8.81 -3.43 5.83
C MET A 264 -8.82 -2.95 4.37
N PRO A 265 -8.76 -1.63 4.06
CA PRO A 265 -9.03 -1.15 2.71
C PRO A 265 -8.05 -1.67 1.64
N LYS A 266 -8.59 -2.16 0.52
CA LYS A 266 -7.87 -2.57 -0.69
C LYS A 266 -8.36 -1.73 -1.87
N ALA A 267 -7.45 -1.19 -2.67
CA ALA A 267 -7.80 -0.35 -3.82
C ALA A 267 -6.63 -0.26 -4.82
N THR A 268 -5.73 0.69 -4.62
CA THR A 268 -4.75 1.11 -5.64
C THR A 268 -3.70 0.06 -5.98
N VAL A 269 -3.18 -0.68 -5.01
CA VAL A 269 -2.17 -1.71 -5.28
C VAL A 269 -2.79 -2.84 -6.09
N GLN A 270 -3.97 -3.30 -5.67
CA GLN A 270 -4.76 -4.32 -6.38
C GLN A 270 -5.08 -3.89 -7.80
N ALA A 271 -5.43 -2.61 -7.98
CA ALA A 271 -5.69 -2.06 -9.30
C ALA A 271 -4.43 -2.08 -10.19
N ALA A 272 -3.28 -1.70 -9.64
CA ALA A 272 -2.04 -1.60 -10.39
C ALA A 272 -1.43 -2.97 -10.75
N ILE A 273 -1.39 -3.92 -9.82
CA ILE A 273 -0.70 -5.21 -10.04
C ILE A 273 -1.66 -6.37 -10.35
N GLY A 274 -2.96 -6.20 -10.13
CA GLY A 274 -3.97 -7.25 -10.36
C GLY A 274 -4.08 -7.68 -11.83
N SER A 275 -3.93 -6.74 -12.78
CA SER A 275 -3.93 -7.06 -14.21
C SER A 275 -2.58 -7.57 -14.71
N LEU A 276 -1.47 -7.25 -14.01
CA LEU A 276 -0.13 -7.54 -14.51
C LEU A 276 0.10 -9.04 -14.72
N ALA A 277 -0.46 -9.89 -13.86
CA ALA A 277 -0.37 -11.34 -14.01
C ALA A 277 -1.11 -11.84 -15.26
N LEU A 278 -2.29 -11.26 -15.56
CA LEU A 278 -3.07 -11.55 -16.75
C LEU A 278 -2.38 -11.05 -18.03
N ASP A 279 -1.87 -9.82 -18.01
CA ASP A 279 -1.14 -9.24 -19.15
C ASP A 279 0.12 -10.05 -19.46
N THR A 280 0.82 -10.50 -18.43
CA THR A 280 1.99 -11.39 -18.58
C THR A 280 1.57 -12.74 -19.15
N ALA A 281 0.46 -13.33 -18.69
CA ALA A 281 -0.06 -14.58 -19.24
C ALA A 281 -0.40 -14.50 -20.74
N ARG A 282 -1.10 -13.43 -21.14
CA ARG A 282 -1.47 -13.17 -22.54
C ARG A 282 -0.27 -13.03 -23.46
N SER A 283 0.79 -12.36 -22.99
CA SER A 283 2.03 -12.24 -23.78
C SER A 283 2.74 -13.58 -24.01
N HIS A 284 2.51 -14.58 -23.16
CA HIS A 284 3.04 -15.94 -23.33
C HIS A 284 2.10 -16.86 -24.13
N GLN A 285 0.91 -16.40 -24.49
CA GLN A 285 -0.09 -17.13 -25.31
C GLN A 285 -0.50 -18.50 -24.71
N ASP A 286 -0.61 -18.59 -23.38
CA ASP A 286 -1.05 -19.80 -22.67
C ASP A 286 -2.45 -19.61 -22.09
N GLU A 287 -3.44 -20.27 -22.70
CA GLU A 287 -4.86 -20.20 -22.29
C GLU A 287 -5.09 -20.61 -20.82
N GLN A 288 -4.29 -21.52 -20.26
CA GLN A 288 -4.41 -21.93 -18.86
C GLN A 288 -3.97 -20.80 -17.92
N LEU A 289 -2.85 -20.15 -18.23
CA LEU A 289 -2.32 -19.04 -17.43
C LEU A 289 -3.21 -17.81 -17.54
N GLU A 290 -3.83 -17.58 -18.69
CA GLU A 290 -4.82 -16.50 -18.85
C GLU A 290 -6.02 -16.70 -17.94
N LYS A 291 -6.52 -17.93 -17.82
CA LYS A 291 -7.62 -18.24 -16.89
C LYS A 291 -7.24 -17.96 -15.44
N TYR A 292 -6.03 -18.34 -15.02
CA TYR A 292 -5.54 -18.02 -13.69
C TYR A 292 -5.38 -16.51 -13.48
N GLY A 293 -4.88 -15.79 -14.48
CA GLY A 293 -4.81 -14.32 -14.47
C GLY A 293 -6.18 -13.66 -14.34
N MET A 294 -7.21 -14.19 -15.02
CA MET A 294 -8.59 -13.70 -14.91
C MET A 294 -9.16 -13.92 -13.51
N ASP A 295 -8.89 -15.07 -12.88
CA ASP A 295 -9.31 -15.33 -11.50
C ASP A 295 -8.66 -14.34 -10.52
N VAL A 296 -7.34 -14.10 -10.67
CA VAL A 296 -6.60 -13.11 -9.86
C VAL A 296 -7.19 -11.71 -10.03
N LEU A 297 -7.39 -11.28 -11.27
CA LEU A 297 -7.96 -9.96 -11.59
C LEU A 297 -9.38 -9.82 -11.03
N THR A 298 -10.21 -10.86 -11.14
CA THR A 298 -11.59 -10.86 -10.64
C THR A 298 -11.62 -10.69 -9.11
N VAL A 299 -10.79 -11.43 -8.38
CA VAL A 299 -10.70 -11.31 -6.92
C VAL A 299 -10.18 -9.94 -6.52
N ALA A 300 -9.18 -9.42 -7.24
CA ALA A 300 -8.66 -8.06 -7.04
C ALA A 300 -9.76 -7.00 -7.23
N PHE A 301 -10.54 -7.08 -8.30
CA PHE A 301 -11.67 -6.20 -8.57
C PHE A 301 -12.72 -6.25 -7.45
N LEU A 302 -13.14 -7.45 -7.04
CA LEU A 302 -14.11 -7.62 -5.95
C LEU A 302 -13.57 -7.07 -4.61
N ALA A 303 -12.27 -7.23 -4.35
CA ALA A 303 -11.62 -6.67 -3.18
C ALA A 303 -11.68 -5.14 -3.18
N ILE A 304 -11.43 -4.50 -4.32
CA ILE A 304 -11.54 -3.04 -4.48
C ILE A 304 -12.99 -2.60 -4.21
N LEU A 305 -13.95 -3.22 -4.89
CA LEU A 305 -15.37 -2.85 -4.84
C LEU A 305 -15.95 -2.97 -3.43
N ILE A 306 -15.58 -4.01 -2.68
CA ILE A 306 -16.13 -4.31 -1.36
C ILE A 306 -15.36 -3.58 -0.26
N THR A 307 -14.03 -3.68 -0.24
CA THR A 307 -13.26 -3.28 0.94
C THR A 307 -12.89 -1.80 0.97
N ALA A 308 -12.76 -1.11 -0.18
CA ALA A 308 -12.45 0.32 -0.18
C ALA A 308 -13.57 1.16 0.45
N PRO A 309 -14.86 1.01 0.06
CA PRO A 309 -15.95 1.77 0.67
C PRO A 309 -16.18 1.39 2.14
N ILE A 310 -16.17 0.08 2.45
CA ILE A 310 -16.35 -0.42 3.82
C ILE A 310 -15.22 0.08 4.72
N GLY A 311 -13.98 0.02 4.24
CA GLY A 311 -12.81 0.48 4.96
C GLY A 311 -12.82 1.99 5.20
N ALA A 312 -13.16 2.80 4.19
CA ALA A 312 -13.29 4.25 4.34
C ALA A 312 -14.38 4.61 5.37
N LEU A 313 -15.54 3.94 5.31
CA LEU A 313 -16.63 4.12 6.28
C LEU A 313 -16.21 3.70 7.69
N ALA A 314 -15.54 2.56 7.82
CA ALA A 314 -15.04 2.06 9.09
C ALA A 314 -14.05 3.04 9.72
N ILE A 315 -13.09 3.58 8.96
CA ILE A 315 -12.12 4.56 9.45
C ILE A 315 -12.84 5.86 9.86
N GLY A 316 -13.75 6.37 9.02
CA GLY A 316 -14.46 7.62 9.27
C GLY A 316 -15.36 7.57 10.51
N LEU A 317 -16.04 6.44 10.75
CA LEU A 317 -16.92 6.27 11.92
C LEU A 317 -16.15 5.86 13.19
N ALA A 318 -15.16 4.97 13.04
CA ALA A 318 -14.43 4.44 14.18
C ALA A 318 -13.36 5.41 14.68
N GLY A 319 -12.76 6.23 13.82
CA GLY A 319 -11.71 7.18 14.17
C GLY A 319 -12.12 8.10 15.32
N PRO A 320 -13.17 8.94 15.17
CA PRO A 320 -13.61 9.86 16.22
C PRO A 320 -14.13 9.16 17.48
N ARG A 321 -14.62 7.92 17.38
CA ARG A 321 -15.21 7.17 18.50
C ARG A 321 -14.19 6.36 19.32
N LEU A 322 -13.14 5.85 18.66
CA LEU A 322 -12.19 4.91 19.26
C LEU A 322 -10.83 5.56 19.57
N LEU A 323 -10.46 6.62 18.84
CA LEU A 323 -9.21 7.34 19.10
C LEU A 323 -9.39 8.44 20.13
N GLN A 324 -8.39 8.57 20.99
CA GLN A 324 -8.31 9.68 21.93
C GLN A 324 -7.95 10.96 21.18
N LYS A 325 -8.75 12.01 21.37
CA LYS A 325 -8.45 13.35 20.85
C LYS A 325 -7.38 13.97 21.76
N ALA A 326 -6.32 14.50 21.16
CA ALA A 326 -5.33 15.28 21.88
C ALA A 326 -6.04 16.41 22.61
N GLN A 327 -5.80 16.53 23.92
CA GLN A 327 -6.31 17.67 24.67
C GLN A 327 -5.58 18.91 24.15
N THR A 328 -6.28 19.76 23.39
CA THR A 328 -5.89 21.17 23.33
C THR A 328 -5.98 21.68 24.77
N ASN A 329 -4.96 22.36 25.26
CA ASN A 329 -4.83 22.90 26.61
C ASN A 329 -5.88 23.99 26.94
N SER A 330 -7.17 23.73 26.74
CA SER A 330 -8.26 24.63 27.14
C SER A 330 -8.34 24.82 28.65
N GLN A 331 -7.68 23.97 29.45
CA GLN A 331 -7.58 24.12 30.90
C GLN A 331 -6.41 25.01 31.35
N GLU A 332 -5.41 25.27 30.51
CA GLU A 332 -4.37 26.28 30.82
C GLU A 332 -4.82 27.69 30.45
N ASP A 333 -5.65 27.84 29.41
CA ASP A 333 -6.25 29.13 29.07
C ASP A 333 -7.35 29.53 30.08
N GLU A 334 -8.16 28.58 30.60
CA GLU A 334 -9.12 28.88 31.68
C GLU A 334 -8.45 29.15 33.02
N LYS A 335 -7.41 28.40 33.41
CA LYS A 335 -6.66 28.68 34.66
C LYS A 335 -5.76 29.90 34.56
N GLY A 336 -5.24 30.21 33.37
CA GLY A 336 -4.50 31.44 33.11
C GLY A 336 -5.39 32.67 33.10
N ALA A 337 -6.64 32.54 32.62
CA ALA A 337 -7.65 33.59 32.70
C ALA A 337 -8.17 33.80 34.13
N GLU A 338 -8.46 32.73 34.89
CA GLU A 338 -8.88 32.82 36.30
C GLU A 338 -7.75 33.39 37.19
N ALA A 339 -6.49 33.01 36.95
CA ALA A 339 -5.34 33.55 37.69
C ALA A 339 -5.00 35.01 37.31
N ALA A 340 -5.34 35.44 36.09
CA ALA A 340 -5.20 36.83 35.67
C ALA A 340 -6.33 37.71 36.24
N GLU A 341 -7.56 37.20 36.32
CA GLU A 341 -8.70 37.88 36.97
C GLU A 341 -8.51 38.01 38.49
N GLU A 342 -7.97 37.00 39.18
CA GLU A 342 -7.64 37.11 40.61
C GLU A 342 -6.47 38.07 40.89
N ALA A 343 -5.54 38.24 39.94
CA ALA A 343 -4.43 39.18 40.07
C ALA A 343 -4.87 40.65 39.85
N GLU A 344 -5.77 40.92 38.89
CA GLU A 344 -6.35 42.26 38.69
C GLU A 344 -7.31 42.68 39.81
N ALA A 345 -7.96 41.73 40.48
CA ALA A 345 -8.84 42.01 41.63
C ALA A 345 -8.10 42.31 42.94
N CYS A 346 -6.80 42.02 43.03
CA CYS A 346 -5.99 42.19 44.23
C CYS A 346 -5.07 43.42 44.23
N GLU A 347 -5.12 44.31 43.23
CA GLU A 347 -4.45 45.61 43.29
C GLU A 347 -5.38 46.66 43.93
N PRO A 348 -5.11 47.12 45.18
CA PRO A 348 -5.79 48.28 45.70
C PRO A 348 -5.15 49.57 45.14
N SER A 349 -6.04 50.44 44.65
CA SER A 349 -5.88 51.86 44.31
C SER A 349 -4.72 52.61 44.96
#